data_AF-A0A3M0ZKM9-F1
#
_entry.id   AF-A0A3M0ZKM9-F1
#
_cell.length_a   1.000
_cell.length_b   1.000
_cell.length_c   1.000
_cell.angle_alpha   90.00
_cell.angle_beta   90.00
_cell.angle_gamma   90.00
#
_symmetry.space_group_name_H-M   'P 1'
#
loop_
_entity.id
_entity.type
_entity.pdbx_description
1 polymer ?
#
loop_
_entity_poly.entity_id
_entity_poly.type
_entity_poly.pdbx_seq_one_letter_code
_entity_poly.pdbx_strand_id
1 'polypeptide(L)'
;SELIGNIQRDANSARKYWHFIKLMGRSASHIALECALKTRPNVTIISEEVQAANKTLMQVAEDIATVVARRAEAGKNFGVVLIPEGLIEFIPEIGKLISELNDLMAESEFEALTSNADKIEYLNRKLSSDSAQAFASLPEGIREQLLMDRDPHGNVQVSRIETEKLLIEMVSRILQQWKKEGRYQGKFSTQAHFFGYEGRCAPPSNFDADYCYGLGYNAAVLLANKRTGYISSLRNLSQPVDAWIPGGIPLTVMMNMERRHGHDKPVIRKALVELDGKPFQYFASQREQWAMEEAYLFPGPIQYFGPAEVCDQVTETLKLEHS
;
A
#
# COMPACT_ATOMS: atom_id res chain seq x y z
N SER A 1 -7.33 7.74 7.62
CA SER A 1 -6.81 9.12 7.69
C SER A 1 -6.83 9.72 9.10
N GLU A 2 -7.91 9.63 9.88
CA GLU A 2 -7.97 10.16 11.26
C GLU A 2 -6.80 9.69 12.15
N LEU A 3 -6.59 8.36 12.25
CA LEU A 3 -5.51 7.79 13.06
C LEU A 3 -4.11 8.29 12.64
N ILE A 4 -3.89 8.45 11.33
CA ILE A 4 -2.65 8.99 10.77
C ILE A 4 -2.48 10.46 11.20
N GLY A 5 -3.54 11.27 11.10
CA GLY A 5 -3.53 12.66 11.57
C GLY A 5 -3.24 12.78 13.06
N ASN A 6 -3.81 11.90 13.89
CA ASN A 6 -3.52 11.85 15.32
C ASN A 6 -2.04 11.53 15.59
N ILE A 7 -1.47 10.56 14.88
CA ILE A 7 -0.03 10.25 14.94
C ILE A 7 0.82 11.43 14.49
N GLN A 8 0.45 12.11 13.39
CA GLN A 8 1.18 13.29 12.92
C GLN A 8 1.18 14.43 13.94
N ARG A 9 0.06 14.61 14.65
CA ARG A 9 -0.05 15.59 15.73
C ARG A 9 0.85 15.23 16.91
N ASP A 10 0.91 13.96 17.30
CA ASP A 10 1.85 13.47 18.32
C ASP A 10 3.31 13.66 17.86
N ALA A 11 3.64 13.26 16.63
CA ALA A 11 4.97 13.39 16.06
C ALA A 11 5.45 14.86 16.03
N ASN A 12 4.56 15.80 15.67
CA ASN A 12 4.88 17.23 15.68
C ASN A 12 5.03 17.81 17.10
N SER A 13 4.38 17.20 18.09
CA SER A 13 4.45 17.61 19.50
C SER A 13 5.71 17.06 20.17
N ALA A 14 5.99 15.77 20.02
CA ALA A 14 7.11 15.08 20.66
C ALA A 14 8.44 15.26 19.92
N ARG A 15 8.40 15.46 18.59
CA ARG A 15 9.54 15.72 17.69
C ARG A 15 10.70 14.74 17.80
N LYS A 16 10.40 13.46 18.06
CA LYS A 16 11.42 12.42 18.30
C LYS A 16 11.25 11.12 17.49
N TYR A 17 10.08 10.87 16.93
CA TYR A 17 9.78 9.58 16.30
C TYR A 17 9.51 9.70 14.80
N TRP A 18 9.99 8.70 14.07
CA TRP A 18 9.58 8.38 12.72
C TRP A 18 8.53 7.27 12.75
N HIS A 19 7.31 7.57 12.33
CA HIS A 19 6.21 6.61 12.30
C HIS A 19 6.11 5.97 10.91
N PHE A 20 6.26 4.66 10.84
CA PHE A 20 6.08 3.86 9.62
C PHE A 20 4.71 3.20 9.71
N ILE A 21 3.79 3.63 8.85
CA ILE A 21 2.39 3.23 8.89
C ILE A 21 2.11 2.39 7.65
N LYS A 22 1.98 1.07 7.83
CA LYS A 22 1.45 0.17 6.81
C LYS A 22 -0.05 0.37 6.71
N LEU A 23 -0.53 0.54 5.49
CA LEU A 23 -1.95 0.66 5.17
C LEU A 23 -2.37 -0.54 4.35
N MET A 24 -3.47 -1.16 4.77
CA MET A 24 -4.07 -2.23 4.01
C MET A 24 -4.38 -1.80 2.58
N GLY A 25 -4.13 -2.70 1.63
CA GLY A 25 -4.23 -2.39 0.21
C GLY A 25 -3.40 -3.37 -0.60
N ARG A 26 -3.83 -4.64 -0.63
CA ARG A 26 -3.01 -5.75 -1.16
C ARG A 26 -2.53 -5.50 -2.60
N SER A 27 -3.41 -5.03 -3.48
CA SER A 27 -3.14 -5.03 -4.92
C SER A 27 -3.08 -3.66 -5.56
N ALA A 28 -3.23 -2.56 -4.82
CA ALA A 28 -3.16 -1.21 -5.35
C ALA A 28 -2.91 -0.20 -4.23
N SER A 29 -2.34 0.96 -4.57
CA SER A 29 -2.02 2.01 -3.59
C SER A 29 -3.13 3.04 -3.36
N HIS A 30 -4.37 2.79 -3.82
CA HIS A 30 -5.50 3.74 -3.70
C HIS A 30 -5.71 4.26 -2.27
N ILE A 31 -5.66 3.38 -1.28
CA ILE A 31 -5.82 3.75 0.14
C ILE A 31 -4.65 4.60 0.63
N ALA A 32 -3.41 4.24 0.24
CA ALA A 32 -2.22 5.00 0.62
C ALA A 32 -2.23 6.40 0.00
N LEU A 33 -2.61 6.51 -1.28
CA LEU A 33 -2.75 7.77 -1.98
C LEU A 33 -3.83 8.67 -1.36
N GLU A 34 -5.04 8.14 -1.11
CA GLU A 34 -6.12 8.90 -0.45
C GLU A 34 -5.69 9.37 0.94
N CYS A 35 -5.05 8.49 1.74
CA CYS A 35 -4.54 8.88 3.05
C CYS A 35 -3.49 9.99 2.93
N ALA A 36 -2.60 9.93 1.94
CA ALA A 36 -1.61 10.97 1.71
C ALA A 36 -2.24 12.31 1.32
N LEU A 37 -3.26 12.32 0.46
CA LEU A 37 -4.02 13.53 0.12
C LEU A 37 -4.71 14.15 1.35
N LYS A 38 -5.26 13.31 2.24
CA LYS A 38 -5.97 13.75 3.46
C LYS A 38 -5.05 14.18 4.61
N THR A 39 -3.79 13.76 4.64
CA THR A 39 -2.92 13.91 5.83
C THR A 39 -1.54 14.50 5.54
N ARG A 40 -1.10 14.55 4.28
CA ARG A 40 0.17 15.15 3.84
C ARG A 40 1.40 14.67 4.62
N PRO A 41 1.63 13.34 4.70
CA PRO A 41 2.80 12.76 5.37
C PRO A 41 4.10 13.15 4.66
N ASN A 42 5.24 12.99 5.34
CA ASN A 42 6.53 13.35 4.74
C ASN A 42 6.93 12.39 3.63
N VAL A 43 6.60 11.11 3.77
CA VAL A 43 6.85 10.11 2.74
C VAL A 43 5.59 9.28 2.53
N THR A 44 5.23 9.06 1.27
CA THR A 44 4.23 8.07 0.88
C THR A 44 4.78 7.29 -0.29
N ILE A 45 4.73 5.97 -0.18
CA ILE A 45 5.12 5.07 -1.26
C ILE A 45 3.88 4.76 -2.10
N ILE A 46 4.02 4.84 -3.43
CA ILE A 46 3.01 4.38 -4.38
C ILE A 46 3.62 3.19 -5.13
N SER A 47 3.10 1.99 -4.88
CA SER A 47 3.64 0.73 -5.41
C SER A 47 3.70 0.72 -6.94
N GLU A 48 2.70 1.30 -7.60
CA GLU A 48 2.62 1.43 -9.05
C GLU A 48 3.77 2.29 -9.61
N GLU A 49 4.16 3.37 -8.90
CA GLU A 49 5.31 4.20 -9.27
C GLU A 49 6.63 3.45 -9.07
N VAL A 50 6.77 2.70 -7.97
CA VAL A 50 7.93 1.84 -7.68
C VAL A 50 8.13 0.82 -8.80
N GLN A 51 7.06 0.16 -9.24
CA GLN A 51 7.09 -0.82 -10.33
C GLN A 51 7.43 -0.14 -11.66
N ALA A 52 6.78 0.98 -12.00
CA ALA A 52 7.02 1.71 -13.25
C ALA A 52 8.46 2.23 -13.35
N ALA A 53 9.06 2.63 -12.23
CA ALA A 53 10.46 3.06 -12.16
C ALA A 53 11.47 1.91 -12.01
N ASN A 54 11.01 0.65 -11.97
CA ASN A 54 11.83 -0.55 -11.76
C ASN A 54 12.75 -0.42 -10.53
N LYS A 55 12.23 0.17 -9.44
CA LYS A 55 13.01 0.41 -8.22
C LYS A 55 13.24 -0.89 -7.46
N THR A 56 14.44 -1.04 -6.92
CA THR A 56 14.78 -2.11 -5.98
C THR A 56 14.26 -1.78 -4.58
N LEU A 57 14.14 -2.78 -3.71
CA LEU A 57 13.77 -2.55 -2.31
C LEU A 57 14.80 -1.67 -1.59
N MET A 58 16.08 -1.83 -1.93
CA MET A 58 17.16 -1.00 -1.40
C MET A 58 16.99 0.47 -1.81
N GLN A 59 16.67 0.76 -3.07
CA GLN A 59 16.43 2.13 -3.55
C GLN A 59 15.23 2.77 -2.84
N VAL A 60 14.15 2.02 -2.61
CA VAL A 60 13.01 2.51 -1.83
C VAL A 60 13.43 2.87 -0.40
N ALA A 61 14.26 2.06 0.25
CA ALA A 61 14.79 2.36 1.57
C ALA A 61 15.76 3.57 1.55
N GLU A 62 16.58 3.72 0.51
CA GLU A 62 17.47 4.88 0.32
C GLU A 62 16.69 6.18 0.09
N ASP A 63 15.59 6.15 -0.65
CA ASP A 63 14.70 7.30 -0.82
C ASP A 63 14.16 7.79 0.53
N ILE A 64 13.69 6.86 1.37
CA ILE A 64 13.22 7.19 2.73
C ILE A 64 14.38 7.74 3.57
N ALA A 65 15.54 7.07 3.57
CA ALA A 65 16.71 7.49 4.33
C ALA A 65 17.18 8.89 3.91
N THR A 66 17.09 9.23 2.62
CA THR A 66 17.44 10.54 2.07
C THR A 66 16.54 11.63 2.67
N VAL A 67 15.22 11.41 2.73
CA VAL A 67 14.29 12.35 3.36
C VAL A 67 14.58 12.47 4.87
N VAL A 68 14.85 11.36 5.56
CA VAL A 68 15.22 11.36 6.98
C VAL A 68 16.48 12.19 7.23
N ALA A 69 17.52 12.01 6.40
CA ALA A 69 18.78 12.74 6.53
C ALA A 69 18.61 14.24 6.24
N ARG A 70 17.94 14.61 5.14
CA ARG A 70 17.62 16.01 4.80
C ARG A 70 16.83 16.72 5.90
N ARG A 71 15.86 16.03 6.50
CA ARG A 71 15.09 16.59 7.63
C ARG A 71 15.96 16.72 8.89
N ALA A 72 16.84 15.76 9.16
CA ALA A 72 17.76 15.83 10.29
C ALA A 72 18.75 17.00 10.17
N GLU A 73 19.22 17.33 8.96
CA GLU A 73 20.03 18.54 8.70
C GLU A 73 19.27 19.83 9.08
N ALA A 74 17.95 19.85 8.87
CA ALA A 74 17.06 20.93 9.31
C ALA A 74 16.67 20.84 10.81
N GLY A 75 17.32 19.98 11.59
CA GLY A 75 17.02 19.75 13.02
C GLY A 75 15.76 18.93 13.30
N LYS A 76 15.13 18.36 12.26
CA LYS A 76 13.85 17.63 12.35
C LYS A 76 14.10 16.11 12.35
N ASN A 77 14.17 15.52 13.54
CA ASN A 77 14.40 14.08 13.74
C ASN A 77 13.09 13.27 13.87
N PHE A 78 12.03 13.69 13.17
CA PHE A 78 10.71 13.07 13.22
C PHE A 78 10.00 13.18 11.87
N GLY A 79 9.03 12.29 11.65
CA GLY A 79 8.22 12.28 10.44
C GLY A 79 7.27 11.09 10.36
N VAL A 80 6.52 11.02 9.27
CA VAL A 80 5.56 9.94 9.00
C VAL A 80 5.78 9.40 7.59
N VAL A 81 5.80 8.07 7.47
CA VAL A 81 5.93 7.30 6.24
C VAL A 81 4.67 6.44 6.05
N LEU A 82 3.98 6.59 4.93
CA LEU A 82 2.87 5.71 4.53
C LEU A 82 3.35 4.64 3.56
N ILE A 83 2.99 3.39 3.84
CA ILE A 83 3.46 2.21 3.12
C ILE A 83 2.23 1.37 2.71
N PRO A 84 1.99 1.16 1.42
CA PRO A 84 0.96 0.21 0.98
C PRO A 84 1.40 -1.22 1.33
N GLU A 85 0.49 -2.00 1.94
CA GLU A 85 0.75 -3.40 2.35
C GLU A 85 1.30 -4.25 1.18
N GLY A 86 0.77 -4.04 -0.02
CA GLY A 86 1.14 -4.76 -1.23
C GLY A 86 2.50 -4.41 -1.83
N LEU A 87 3.27 -3.45 -1.28
CA LEU A 87 4.51 -2.93 -1.89
C LEU A 87 5.45 -4.02 -2.43
N ILE A 88 5.60 -5.11 -1.68
CA ILE A 88 6.51 -6.21 -2.01
C ILE A 88 6.14 -6.88 -3.34
N GLU A 89 4.85 -6.99 -3.69
CA GLU A 89 4.40 -7.56 -4.97
C GLU A 89 4.76 -6.69 -6.18
N PHE A 90 5.06 -5.41 -5.95
CA PHE A 90 5.37 -4.43 -7.00
C PHE A 90 6.87 -4.20 -7.20
N ILE A 91 7.73 -4.79 -6.37
CA ILE A 91 9.18 -4.71 -6.51
C ILE A 91 9.64 -5.85 -7.43
N PRO A 92 10.13 -5.57 -8.65
CA PRO A 92 10.37 -6.60 -9.67
C PRO A 92 11.36 -7.69 -9.26
N GLU A 93 12.44 -7.31 -8.56
CA GLU A 93 13.43 -8.27 -8.04
C GLU A 93 12.83 -9.23 -7.01
N ILE A 94 11.87 -8.77 -6.19
CA ILE A 94 11.19 -9.62 -5.21
C ILE A 94 10.17 -10.52 -5.90
N GLY A 95 9.47 -10.04 -6.92
CA GLY A 95 8.58 -10.87 -7.73
C GLY A 95 9.30 -12.05 -8.38
N LYS A 96 10.48 -11.79 -8.98
CA LYS A 96 11.35 -12.83 -9.55
C LYS A 96 11.82 -13.82 -8.47
N LEU A 97 12.30 -13.29 -7.33
CA LEU A 97 12.70 -14.10 -6.19
C LEU A 97 11.55 -14.98 -5.68
N ILE A 98 10.35 -14.44 -5.50
CA ILE A 98 9.17 -15.21 -5.03
C ILE A 98 8.82 -16.31 -6.03
N SER A 99 8.88 -16.04 -7.34
CA SER A 99 8.63 -17.07 -8.36
C SER A 99 9.66 -18.20 -8.26
N GLU A 100 10.96 -17.88 -8.22
CA GLU A 100 12.01 -18.89 -8.08
C GLU A 100 11.89 -19.66 -6.76
N LEU A 101 11.54 -18.99 -5.66
CA LEU A 101 11.30 -19.64 -4.37
C LEU A 101 10.08 -20.55 -4.41
N ASN A 102 9.01 -20.21 -5.12
CA ASN A 102 7.84 -21.09 -5.26
C ASN A 102 8.21 -22.38 -6.01
N ASP A 103 9.00 -22.27 -7.08
CA ASP A 103 9.44 -23.43 -7.87
C ASP A 103 10.40 -24.33 -7.07
N LEU A 104 11.44 -23.74 -6.48
CA LEU A 104 12.46 -24.47 -5.72
C LEU A 104 11.89 -25.10 -4.45
N MET A 105 10.96 -24.44 -3.77
CA MET A 105 10.37 -24.96 -2.54
C MET A 105 9.33 -26.06 -2.79
N ALA A 106 8.85 -26.23 -4.02
CA ALA A 106 8.00 -27.35 -4.42
C ALA A 106 8.80 -28.63 -4.73
N GLU A 107 10.14 -28.54 -4.78
CA GLU A 107 10.99 -29.71 -4.99
C GLU A 107 11.05 -30.57 -3.73
N SER A 108 10.96 -31.89 -3.90
CA SER A 108 11.03 -32.86 -2.78
C SER A 108 12.37 -32.80 -2.03
N GLU A 109 13.44 -32.36 -2.69
CA GLU A 109 14.75 -32.13 -2.08
C GLU A 109 14.70 -31.00 -1.05
N PHE A 110 13.94 -29.93 -1.32
CA PHE A 110 13.76 -28.82 -0.38
C PHE A 110 12.85 -29.20 0.80
N GLU A 111 11.77 -29.95 0.55
CA GLU A 111 10.87 -30.43 1.61
C GLU A 111 11.58 -31.37 2.61
N ALA A 112 12.59 -32.10 2.16
CA ALA A 112 13.39 -32.98 3.01
C ALA A 112 14.32 -32.23 3.97
N LEU A 113 14.56 -30.93 3.76
CA LEU A 113 15.41 -30.11 4.62
C LEU A 113 14.66 -29.68 5.89
N THR A 114 15.24 -29.97 7.05
CA THR A 114 14.61 -29.68 8.35
C THR A 114 15.17 -28.42 9.02
N SER A 115 16.39 -28.00 8.68
CA SER A 115 17.04 -26.80 9.23
C SER A 115 16.89 -25.59 8.31
N ASN A 116 16.65 -24.41 8.89
CA ASN A 116 16.64 -23.15 8.14
C ASN A 116 18.01 -22.85 7.50
N ALA A 117 19.11 -23.24 8.13
CA ALA A 117 20.45 -23.01 7.59
C ALA A 117 20.67 -23.82 6.29
N ASP A 118 20.25 -25.08 6.27
CA ASP A 118 20.38 -25.96 5.10
C ASP A 118 19.47 -25.49 3.97
N LYS A 119 18.26 -25.03 4.29
CA LYS A 119 17.33 -24.40 3.32
C LYS A 119 17.96 -23.17 2.68
N ILE A 120 18.57 -22.30 3.46
CA ILE A 120 19.23 -21.08 2.95
C ILE A 120 20.43 -21.45 2.07
N GLU A 121 21.25 -22.44 2.47
CA GLU A 121 22.38 -22.90 1.66
C GLU A 121 21.91 -23.51 0.33
N TYR A 122 20.87 -24.34 0.37
CA TYR A 122 20.24 -24.91 -0.82
C TYR A 122 19.78 -23.83 -1.79
N LEU A 123 19.06 -22.82 -1.29
CA LEU A 123 18.56 -21.71 -2.10
C LEU A 123 19.69 -20.88 -2.68
N ASN A 124 20.73 -20.55 -1.91
CA ASN A 124 21.88 -19.79 -2.40
C ASN A 124 22.61 -20.48 -3.57
N ARG A 125 22.56 -21.81 -3.66
CA ARG A 125 23.16 -22.57 -4.78
C ARG A 125 22.29 -22.63 -6.03
N LYS A 126 20.97 -22.51 -5.88
CA LYS A 126 19.97 -22.77 -6.94
C LYS A 126 19.32 -21.51 -7.49
N LEU A 127 19.21 -20.46 -6.67
CA LEU A 127 18.70 -19.15 -7.09
C LEU A 127 19.59 -18.55 -8.18
N SER A 128 18.97 -17.79 -9.08
CA SER A 128 19.74 -16.96 -10.01
C SER A 128 20.58 -15.92 -9.26
N SER A 129 21.65 -15.42 -9.87
CA SER A 129 22.55 -14.43 -9.22
C SER A 129 21.79 -13.22 -8.67
N ASP A 130 20.81 -12.70 -9.43
CA ASP A 130 20.00 -11.55 -9.02
C ASP A 130 19.10 -11.90 -7.82
N SER A 131 18.43 -13.07 -7.87
CA SER A 131 17.53 -13.52 -6.81
C SER A 131 18.31 -13.87 -5.53
N ALA A 132 19.50 -14.44 -5.64
CA ALA A 132 20.39 -14.69 -4.51
C ALA A 132 20.86 -13.38 -3.87
N GLN A 133 21.20 -12.37 -4.67
CA GLN A 133 21.56 -11.05 -4.16
C GLN A 133 20.38 -10.35 -3.49
N ALA A 134 19.19 -10.38 -4.10
CA ALA A 134 17.97 -9.84 -3.52
C ALA A 134 17.66 -10.54 -2.19
N PHE A 135 17.70 -11.86 -2.15
CA PHE A 135 17.49 -12.65 -0.93
C PHE A 135 18.51 -12.31 0.15
N ALA A 136 19.79 -12.21 -0.18
CA ALA A 136 20.86 -11.88 0.77
C ALA A 136 20.75 -10.44 1.32
N SER A 137 20.17 -9.51 0.56
CA SER A 137 19.96 -8.12 0.99
C SER A 137 18.86 -7.98 2.05
N LEU A 138 17.94 -8.94 2.13
CA LEU A 138 16.84 -8.92 3.08
C LEU A 138 17.32 -9.20 4.51
N PRO A 139 16.71 -8.55 5.51
CA PRO A 139 16.87 -8.94 6.91
C PRO A 139 16.55 -10.41 7.17
N GLU A 140 17.21 -10.98 8.19
CA GLU A 140 17.08 -12.39 8.56
C GLU A 140 15.62 -12.78 8.83
N GLY A 141 14.90 -12.04 9.66
CA GLY A 141 13.50 -12.35 9.96
C GLY A 141 12.58 -12.32 8.72
N ILE A 142 12.92 -11.53 7.70
CA ILE A 142 12.13 -11.47 6.46
C ILE A 142 12.48 -12.62 5.52
N ARG A 143 13.76 -13.01 5.45
CA ARG A 143 14.17 -14.25 4.76
C ARG A 143 13.42 -15.44 5.35
N GLU A 144 13.34 -15.54 6.68
CA GLU A 144 12.56 -16.57 7.35
C GLU A 144 11.06 -16.51 6.99
N GLN A 145 10.45 -15.33 6.99
CA GLN A 145 9.05 -15.16 6.57
C GLN A 145 8.78 -15.60 5.13
N LEU A 146 9.72 -15.41 4.20
CA LEU A 146 9.59 -15.90 2.82
C LEU A 146 9.67 -17.43 2.72
N LEU A 147 10.28 -18.09 3.71
CA LEU A 147 10.39 -19.55 3.82
C LEU A 147 9.26 -20.18 4.64
N MET A 148 8.35 -19.39 5.21
CA MET A 148 7.19 -19.87 5.96
C MET A 148 6.13 -20.53 5.06
N ASP A 149 5.15 -21.17 5.72
CA ASP A 149 4.04 -21.91 5.11
C ASP A 149 3.34 -21.13 3.99
N ARG A 150 3.17 -21.82 2.87
CA ARG A 150 2.46 -21.33 1.69
C ARG A 150 0.98 -21.15 1.97
N ASP A 151 0.30 -20.33 1.18
CA ASP A 151 -1.16 -20.28 1.16
C ASP A 151 -1.74 -21.61 0.60
N PRO A 152 -3.07 -21.83 0.67
CA PRO A 152 -3.70 -23.04 0.11
C PRO A 152 -3.47 -23.26 -1.40
N HIS A 153 -2.87 -22.28 -2.08
CA HIS A 153 -2.56 -22.29 -3.50
C HIS A 153 -1.06 -22.47 -3.79
N GLY A 154 -0.22 -22.68 -2.76
CA GLY A 154 1.22 -22.90 -2.89
C GLY A 154 2.06 -21.62 -2.97
N ASN A 155 1.48 -20.43 -2.76
CA ASN A 155 2.18 -19.14 -2.90
C ASN A 155 2.70 -18.60 -1.57
N VAL A 156 3.82 -17.87 -1.61
CA VAL A 156 4.32 -17.07 -0.48
C VAL A 156 3.19 -16.15 0.03
N GLN A 157 2.94 -16.15 1.34
CA GLN A 157 1.95 -15.26 1.95
C GLN A 157 2.51 -13.84 2.13
N VAL A 158 2.59 -13.08 1.04
CA VAL A 158 3.15 -11.71 1.02
C VAL A 158 2.43 -10.78 2.00
N SER A 159 1.12 -10.97 2.23
CA SER A 159 0.35 -10.17 3.21
C SER A 159 0.76 -10.38 4.68
N ARG A 160 1.55 -11.43 5.00
CA ARG A 160 2.10 -11.61 6.35
C ARG A 160 3.42 -10.87 6.55
N ILE A 161 4.01 -10.36 5.47
CA ILE A 161 5.28 -9.64 5.54
C ILE A 161 5.07 -8.32 6.28
N GLU A 162 5.88 -8.10 7.29
CA GLU A 162 5.89 -6.86 8.08
C GLU A 162 6.71 -5.79 7.34
N THR A 163 6.22 -5.37 6.17
CA THR A 163 6.90 -4.43 5.24
C THR A 163 7.37 -3.15 5.92
N GLU A 164 6.61 -2.63 6.89
CA GLU A 164 6.99 -1.47 7.69
C GLU A 164 8.22 -1.71 8.57
N LYS A 165 8.33 -2.90 9.18
CA LYS A 165 9.49 -3.27 10.01
C LYS A 165 10.70 -3.55 9.14
N LEU A 166 10.50 -4.21 7.99
CA LEU A 166 11.52 -4.42 6.96
C LEU A 166 12.15 -3.08 6.54
N LEU A 167 11.32 -2.10 6.16
CA LEU A 167 11.82 -0.77 5.76
C LEU A 167 12.50 -0.03 6.92
N ILE A 168 11.98 -0.12 8.16
CA ILE A 168 12.65 0.44 9.34
C ILE A 168 14.08 -0.12 9.48
N GLU A 169 14.25 -1.43 9.36
CA GLU A 169 15.56 -2.07 9.52
C GLU A 169 16.53 -1.67 8.41
N MET A 170 16.07 -1.67 7.15
CA MET A 170 16.89 -1.26 6.01
C MET A 170 17.31 0.20 6.10
N VAL A 171 16.37 1.11 6.38
CA VAL A 171 16.66 2.54 6.58
C VAL A 171 17.63 2.73 7.76
N SER A 172 17.46 1.98 8.85
CA SER A 172 18.37 2.04 10.00
C SER A 172 19.80 1.67 9.61
N ARG A 173 20.00 0.59 8.82
CA ARG A 173 21.32 0.17 8.34
C ARG A 173 21.96 1.24 7.43
N ILE A 174 21.18 1.82 6.51
CA ILE A 174 21.62 2.91 5.62
C ILE A 174 22.08 4.11 6.45
N LEU A 175 21.25 4.59 7.39
CA LEU A 175 21.56 5.75 8.22
C LEU A 175 22.75 5.51 9.16
N GLN A 176 22.93 4.28 9.67
CA GLN A 176 24.12 3.91 10.45
C GLN A 176 25.39 3.98 9.59
N GLN A 177 25.33 3.54 8.34
CA GLN A 177 26.45 3.65 7.42
C GLN A 177 26.74 5.12 7.09
N TRP A 178 25.72 5.91 6.75
CA TRP A 178 25.87 7.35 6.50
C TRP A 178 26.37 8.12 7.72
N LYS A 179 26.06 7.66 8.95
CA LYS A 179 26.62 8.22 10.17
C LYS A 179 28.12 8.00 10.30
N LYS A 180 28.62 6.82 9.91
CA LYS A 180 30.07 6.53 9.85
C LYS A 180 30.77 7.38 8.78
N GLU A 181 30.08 7.65 7.68
CA GLU A 181 30.55 8.52 6.58
C GLU A 181 30.42 10.03 6.88
N GLY A 182 29.83 10.42 8.01
CA GLY A 182 29.59 11.82 8.37
C GLY A 182 28.43 12.50 7.62
N ARG A 183 27.66 11.74 6.82
CA ARG A 183 26.50 12.20 6.03
C ARG A 183 25.19 12.24 6.82
N TYR A 184 25.17 11.72 8.05
CA TYR A 184 24.00 11.75 8.92
C TYR A 184 24.40 11.94 10.39
N GLN A 185 23.87 12.98 11.03
CA GLN A 185 24.14 13.28 12.45
C GLN A 185 22.88 13.22 13.34
N GLY A 186 21.73 12.86 12.74
CA GLY A 186 20.46 12.83 13.43
C GLY A 186 20.28 11.66 14.39
N LYS A 187 19.09 11.63 15.00
CA LYS A 187 18.56 10.49 15.75
C LYS A 187 17.43 9.85 14.94
N PHE A 188 17.44 8.54 14.87
CA PHE A 188 16.39 7.76 14.19
C PHE A 188 15.75 6.81 15.19
N SER A 189 14.64 7.25 15.78
CA SER A 189 13.80 6.41 16.65
C SER A 189 12.49 6.16 15.93
N THR A 190 12.06 4.91 15.85
CA THR A 190 10.95 4.51 14.99
C THR A 190 9.79 3.93 15.77
N GLN A 191 8.60 4.02 15.18
CA GLN A 191 7.42 3.27 15.60
C GLN A 191 6.75 2.67 14.36
N ALA A 192 6.39 1.40 14.44
CA ALA A 192 5.66 0.69 13.40
C ALA A 192 4.17 0.63 13.73
N HIS A 193 3.33 0.88 12.72
CA HIS A 193 1.88 0.81 12.82
C HIS A 193 1.34 0.04 11.62
N PHE A 194 0.25 -0.70 11.80
CA PHE A 194 -0.48 -1.33 10.72
C PHE A 194 -1.96 -1.06 10.90
N PHE A 195 -2.55 -0.28 9.98
CA PHE A 195 -3.98 0.00 9.97
C PHE A 195 -4.65 -0.76 8.82
N GLY A 196 -5.65 -1.57 9.17
CA GLY A 196 -6.41 -2.38 8.22
C GLY A 196 -7.72 -2.88 8.82
N TYR A 197 -7.66 -3.90 9.67
CA TYR A 197 -8.85 -4.60 10.16
C TYR A 197 -9.85 -3.69 10.89
N GLU A 198 -9.35 -2.71 11.65
CA GLU A 198 -10.16 -1.74 12.38
C GLU A 198 -11.00 -0.84 11.46
N GLY A 199 -10.61 -0.67 10.19
CA GLY A 199 -11.36 0.12 9.21
C GLY A 199 -12.42 -0.68 8.43
N ARG A 200 -12.37 -2.02 8.43
CA ARG A 200 -13.23 -2.87 7.59
C ARG A 200 -14.66 -3.03 8.10
N CYS A 201 -14.84 -2.97 9.42
CA CYS A 201 -16.13 -3.15 10.09
C CYS A 201 -16.51 -1.89 10.90
N ALA A 202 -15.96 -0.74 10.53
CA ALA A 202 -16.41 0.53 11.08
C ALA A 202 -17.82 0.85 10.53
N PRO A 203 -18.62 1.67 11.25
CA PRO A 203 -19.88 2.16 10.69
C PRO A 203 -19.62 2.92 9.37
N PRO A 204 -20.43 2.71 8.34
CA PRO A 204 -20.24 3.34 7.03
C PRO A 204 -20.48 4.85 7.13
N SER A 205 -19.70 5.65 6.40
CA SER A 205 -19.97 7.07 6.20
C SER A 205 -21.37 7.30 5.59
N ASN A 206 -21.92 8.52 5.66
CA ASN A 206 -23.18 8.83 4.97
C ASN A 206 -23.09 8.50 3.47
N PHE A 207 -21.96 8.85 2.82
CA PHE A 207 -21.68 8.49 1.44
C PHE A 207 -21.80 6.98 1.20
N ASP A 208 -21.12 6.15 1.99
CA ASP A 208 -21.17 4.70 1.81
C ASP A 208 -22.55 4.11 2.17
N ALA A 209 -23.24 4.67 3.15
CA ALA A 209 -24.59 4.26 3.52
C ALA A 209 -25.57 4.48 2.36
N ASP A 210 -25.56 5.68 1.77
CA ASP A 210 -26.39 6.03 0.62
C ASP A 210 -25.99 5.23 -0.62
N TYR A 211 -24.68 5.11 -0.88
CA TYR A 211 -24.15 4.37 -2.02
C TYR A 211 -24.53 2.89 -1.96
N CYS A 212 -24.34 2.24 -0.82
CA CYS A 212 -24.66 0.82 -0.63
C CYS A 212 -26.17 0.57 -0.68
N TYR A 213 -26.97 1.45 -0.06
CA TYR A 213 -28.44 1.36 -0.14
C TYR A 213 -28.91 1.50 -1.59
N GLY A 214 -28.44 2.52 -2.30
CA GLY A 214 -28.80 2.77 -3.69
C GLY A 214 -28.36 1.63 -4.62
N LEU A 215 -27.18 1.04 -4.40
CA LEU A 215 -26.72 -0.13 -5.16
C LEU A 215 -27.65 -1.33 -4.98
N GLY A 216 -28.07 -1.62 -3.75
CA GLY A 216 -29.00 -2.72 -3.45
C GLY A 216 -30.38 -2.48 -4.06
N TYR A 217 -30.90 -1.26 -3.93
CA TYR A 217 -32.18 -0.88 -4.53
C TYR A 217 -32.14 -0.98 -6.06
N ASN A 218 -31.09 -0.45 -6.68
CA ASN A 218 -30.90 -0.51 -8.12
C ASN A 218 -30.72 -1.95 -8.63
N ALA A 219 -30.08 -2.83 -7.86
CA ALA A 219 -30.00 -4.26 -8.21
C ALA A 219 -31.40 -4.91 -8.28
N ALA A 220 -32.31 -4.56 -7.37
CA ALA A 220 -33.69 -5.01 -7.42
C ALA A 220 -34.42 -4.50 -8.68
N VAL A 221 -34.17 -3.25 -9.10
CA VAL A 221 -34.72 -2.68 -10.34
C VAL A 221 -34.17 -3.40 -11.58
N LEU A 222 -32.88 -3.71 -11.62
CA LEU A 222 -32.27 -4.50 -12.71
C LEU A 222 -32.93 -5.89 -12.81
N LEU A 223 -33.16 -6.54 -11.66
CA LEU A 223 -33.82 -7.84 -11.59
C LEU A 223 -35.29 -7.76 -12.05
N ALA A 224 -36.04 -6.74 -11.63
CA ALA A 224 -37.42 -6.51 -12.06
C ALA A 224 -37.52 -6.33 -13.59
N ASN A 225 -36.47 -5.78 -14.20
CA ASN A 225 -36.33 -5.64 -15.65
C ASN A 225 -35.67 -6.84 -16.34
N LYS A 226 -35.56 -7.99 -15.66
CA LYS A 226 -35.04 -9.26 -16.17
C LYS A 226 -33.60 -9.16 -16.71
N ARG A 227 -32.76 -8.30 -16.11
CA ARG A 227 -31.33 -8.19 -16.46
C ARG A 227 -30.51 -9.21 -15.65
N THR A 228 -29.55 -9.87 -16.30
CA THR A 228 -28.64 -10.85 -15.69
C THR A 228 -27.21 -10.64 -16.18
N GLY A 229 -26.21 -10.96 -15.36
CA GLY A 229 -24.80 -10.73 -15.69
C GLY A 229 -24.37 -9.26 -15.65
N TYR A 230 -25.12 -8.41 -14.94
CA TYR A 230 -24.80 -6.99 -14.75
C TYR A 230 -24.35 -6.73 -13.31
N ILE A 231 -23.39 -5.81 -13.14
CA ILE A 231 -23.06 -5.19 -11.86
C ILE A 231 -23.94 -3.95 -11.69
N SER A 232 -24.59 -3.83 -10.52
CA SER A 232 -25.33 -2.62 -10.13
C SER A 232 -24.37 -1.43 -10.09
N SER A 233 -24.74 -0.30 -10.69
CA SER A 233 -23.88 0.88 -10.79
C SER A 233 -24.67 2.14 -10.49
N LEU A 234 -24.06 3.04 -9.73
CA LEU A 234 -24.48 4.42 -9.57
C LEU A 234 -23.36 5.32 -10.09
N ARG A 235 -23.69 6.35 -10.85
CA ARG A 235 -22.75 7.33 -11.43
C ARG A 235 -23.03 8.72 -10.89
N ASN A 236 -22.11 9.66 -11.14
CA ASN A 236 -22.10 11.03 -10.59
C ASN A 236 -21.93 11.05 -9.07
N LEU A 237 -21.11 10.15 -8.52
CA LEU A 237 -20.91 9.99 -7.08
C LEU A 237 -20.26 11.20 -6.39
N SER A 238 -19.64 12.12 -7.15
CA SER A 238 -19.12 13.39 -6.62
C SER A 238 -20.20 14.47 -6.43
N GLN A 239 -21.42 14.24 -6.93
CA GLN A 239 -22.56 15.14 -6.79
C GLN A 239 -23.45 14.71 -5.62
N PRO A 240 -24.38 15.57 -5.16
CA PRO A 240 -25.39 15.19 -4.18
C PRO A 240 -26.23 13.99 -4.64
N VAL A 241 -26.78 13.23 -3.69
CA VAL A 241 -27.41 11.92 -3.91
C VAL A 241 -28.59 11.99 -4.90
N ASP A 242 -29.32 13.09 -4.94
CA ASP A 242 -30.43 13.32 -5.87
C ASP A 242 -29.99 13.43 -7.34
N ALA A 243 -28.72 13.72 -7.60
CA ALA A 243 -28.11 13.79 -8.93
C ALA A 243 -27.44 12.47 -9.36
N TRP A 244 -27.48 11.43 -8.53
CA TRP A 244 -26.89 10.14 -8.86
C TRP A 244 -27.68 9.42 -9.95
N ILE A 245 -26.96 8.81 -10.89
CA ILE A 245 -27.55 8.13 -12.05
C ILE A 245 -27.45 6.61 -11.88
N PRO A 246 -28.56 5.89 -11.63
CA PRO A 246 -28.56 4.44 -11.55
C PRO A 246 -28.42 3.77 -12.92
N GLY A 247 -27.82 2.58 -12.94
CA GLY A 247 -27.64 1.79 -14.15
C GLY A 247 -27.06 0.40 -13.88
N GLY A 248 -26.67 -0.29 -14.95
CA GLY A 248 -26.00 -1.58 -14.85
C GLY A 248 -24.84 -1.66 -15.84
N ILE A 249 -23.72 -2.24 -15.40
CA ILE A 249 -22.55 -2.49 -16.25
C ILE A 249 -22.46 -4.00 -16.52
N PRO A 250 -22.42 -4.46 -17.79
CA PRO A 250 -22.26 -5.89 -18.08
C PRO A 250 -20.92 -6.40 -17.52
N LEU A 251 -20.93 -7.50 -16.78
CA LEU A 251 -19.74 -8.03 -16.09
C LEU A 251 -18.56 -8.27 -17.02
N THR A 252 -18.84 -8.76 -18.24
CA THR A 252 -17.83 -9.16 -19.23
C THR A 252 -16.95 -8.01 -19.72
N VAL A 253 -17.41 -6.76 -19.66
CA VAL A 253 -16.61 -5.60 -20.11
C VAL A 253 -15.45 -5.27 -19.18
N MET A 254 -15.46 -5.80 -17.95
CA MET A 254 -14.41 -5.62 -16.95
C MET A 254 -13.44 -6.80 -16.89
N MET A 255 -13.64 -7.82 -17.72
CA MET A 255 -12.86 -9.05 -17.67
C MET A 255 -11.66 -9.04 -18.64
N ASN A 256 -10.58 -9.70 -18.23
CA ASN A 256 -9.43 -10.06 -19.06
C ASN A 256 -9.08 -11.54 -18.84
N MET A 257 -8.19 -12.08 -19.67
CA MET A 257 -7.63 -13.43 -19.46
C MET A 257 -6.34 -13.32 -18.63
N GLU A 258 -6.26 -14.07 -17.53
CA GLU A 258 -5.05 -14.24 -16.73
C GLU A 258 -4.67 -15.72 -16.63
N ARG A 259 -3.37 -16.01 -16.72
CA ARG A 259 -2.84 -17.37 -16.49
C ARG A 259 -2.79 -17.65 -15.00
N ARG A 260 -3.58 -18.62 -14.51
CA ARG A 260 -3.56 -19.07 -13.11
C ARG A 260 -3.45 -20.58 -13.05
N HIS A 261 -2.47 -21.10 -12.31
CA HIS A 261 -2.13 -22.53 -12.24
C HIS A 261 -1.96 -23.17 -13.62
N GLY A 262 -1.26 -22.50 -14.53
CA GLY A 262 -1.00 -23.03 -15.87
C GLY A 262 -2.22 -23.07 -16.79
N HIS A 263 -3.34 -22.42 -16.45
CA HIS A 263 -4.52 -22.32 -17.31
C HIS A 263 -5.01 -20.88 -17.45
N ASP A 264 -5.53 -20.52 -18.62
CA ASP A 264 -6.09 -19.19 -18.86
C ASP A 264 -7.49 -19.13 -18.26
N LYS A 265 -7.71 -18.20 -17.33
CA LYS A 265 -9.00 -18.00 -16.65
C LYS A 265 -9.49 -16.56 -16.88
N PRO A 266 -10.79 -16.37 -17.17
CA PRO A 266 -11.36 -15.04 -17.25
C PRO A 266 -11.52 -14.47 -15.84
N VAL A 267 -10.97 -13.29 -15.61
CA VAL A 267 -10.99 -12.61 -14.31
C VAL A 267 -11.25 -11.13 -14.47
N ILE A 268 -11.70 -10.45 -13.42
CA ILE A 268 -11.88 -9.00 -13.43
C ILE A 268 -10.50 -8.34 -13.33
N ARG A 269 -10.20 -7.43 -14.27
CA ARG A 269 -8.96 -6.67 -14.24
C ARG A 269 -8.91 -5.80 -12.98
N LYS A 270 -7.82 -5.88 -12.22
CA LYS A 270 -7.61 -5.00 -11.06
C LYS A 270 -7.35 -3.57 -11.55
N ALA A 271 -8.09 -2.60 -11.01
CA ALA A 271 -7.84 -1.18 -11.21
C ALA A 271 -6.75 -0.72 -10.24
N LEU A 272 -5.60 -0.30 -10.77
CA LEU A 272 -4.45 0.20 -10.02
C LEU A 272 -4.49 1.73 -9.98
N VAL A 273 -3.59 2.36 -9.21
CA VAL A 273 -3.39 3.81 -9.29
C VAL A 273 -2.89 4.20 -10.69
N GLU A 274 -3.58 5.11 -11.35
CA GLU A 274 -3.15 5.69 -12.64
C GLU A 274 -2.11 6.78 -12.39
N LEU A 275 -0.88 6.59 -12.86
CA LEU A 275 0.23 7.54 -12.66
C LEU A 275 0.10 8.82 -13.49
N ASP A 276 -0.75 8.81 -14.51
CA ASP A 276 -1.18 9.97 -15.28
C ASP A 276 -2.54 10.52 -14.80
N GLY A 277 -3.16 9.87 -13.81
CA GLY A 277 -4.40 10.30 -13.19
C GLY A 277 -4.23 11.55 -12.31
N LYS A 278 -5.26 12.39 -12.27
CA LYS A 278 -5.28 13.64 -11.48
C LYS A 278 -4.92 13.44 -9.99
N PRO A 279 -5.40 12.40 -9.27
CA PRO A 279 -5.04 12.18 -7.88
C PRO A 279 -3.53 12.01 -7.67
N PHE A 280 -2.88 11.16 -8.48
CA PHE A 280 -1.45 10.93 -8.38
C PHE A 280 -0.64 12.15 -8.82
N GLN A 281 -1.02 12.81 -9.92
CA GLN A 281 -0.32 14.01 -10.38
C GLN A 281 -0.35 15.14 -9.34
N TYR A 282 -1.49 15.34 -8.68
CA TYR A 282 -1.59 16.31 -7.58
C TYR A 282 -0.67 15.93 -6.43
N PHE A 283 -0.71 14.68 -5.94
CA PHE A 283 0.21 14.17 -4.92
C PHE A 283 1.68 14.38 -5.32
N ALA A 284 2.07 13.98 -6.53
CA ALA A 284 3.43 14.09 -7.04
C ALA A 284 3.91 15.55 -7.11
N SER A 285 3.02 16.49 -7.43
CA SER A 285 3.35 17.93 -7.44
C SER A 285 3.65 18.51 -6.06
N GLN A 286 3.16 17.88 -4.99
CA GLN A 286 3.24 18.41 -3.62
C GLN A 286 4.24 17.65 -2.72
N ARG A 287 4.58 16.40 -3.06
CA ARG A 287 5.32 15.49 -2.17
C ARG A 287 6.69 16.01 -1.73
N GLU A 288 7.44 16.74 -2.57
CA GLU A 288 8.74 17.31 -2.18
C GLU A 288 8.59 18.37 -1.10
N GLN A 289 7.53 19.18 -1.15
CA GLN A 289 7.21 20.13 -0.10
C GLN A 289 6.80 19.41 1.18
N TRP A 290 5.90 18.42 1.09
CA TRP A 290 5.42 17.67 2.26
C TRP A 290 6.54 16.86 2.94
N ALA A 291 7.54 16.42 2.17
CA ALA A 291 8.73 15.77 2.71
C ALA A 291 9.48 16.68 3.70
N MET A 292 9.58 17.98 3.42
CA MET A 292 10.40 18.89 4.22
C MET A 292 9.62 19.68 5.27
N GLU A 293 8.33 19.93 5.03
CA GLU A 293 7.46 20.75 5.88
C GLU A 293 6.55 19.90 6.77
N GLU A 294 6.17 20.44 7.93
CA GLU A 294 5.11 19.86 8.78
C GLU A 294 3.73 20.32 8.27
N ALA A 295 3.47 20.12 6.97
CA ALA A 295 2.23 20.52 6.29
C ALA A 295 1.05 19.59 6.61
N TYR A 296 1.07 18.91 7.76
CA TYR A 296 0.09 17.89 8.13
C TYR A 296 -1.33 18.45 8.19
N LEU A 297 -2.28 17.61 7.76
CA LEU A 297 -3.70 17.84 7.98
C LEU A 297 -4.21 16.84 9.01
N PHE A 298 -5.10 17.30 9.88
CA PHE A 298 -5.62 16.52 11.01
C PHE A 298 -7.12 16.24 10.81
N PRO A 299 -7.49 15.32 9.90
CA PRO A 299 -8.89 14.96 9.73
C PRO A 299 -9.45 14.38 11.03
N GLY A 300 -10.63 14.83 11.42
CA GLY A 300 -11.34 14.33 12.59
C GLY A 300 -12.09 13.01 12.33
N PRO A 301 -12.81 12.50 13.34
CA PRO A 301 -13.67 11.34 13.19
C PRO A 301 -14.80 11.60 12.19
N ILE A 302 -15.29 10.53 11.56
CA ILE A 302 -16.48 10.58 10.69
C ILE A 302 -17.65 11.16 11.49
N GLN A 303 -18.30 12.19 10.93
CA GLN A 303 -19.49 12.81 11.52
C GLN A 303 -20.74 12.33 10.79
N TYR A 304 -21.72 11.84 11.53
CA TYR A 304 -23.01 11.36 10.98
C TYR A 304 -24.13 12.40 11.09
N PHE A 305 -23.89 13.45 11.88
CA PHE A 305 -24.88 14.49 12.18
C PHE A 305 -24.21 15.85 12.07
N GLY A 306 -24.92 16.82 11.51
CA GLY A 306 -24.44 18.19 11.35
C GLY A 306 -24.55 18.67 9.90
N PRO A 307 -23.78 19.69 9.52
CA PRO A 307 -23.78 20.23 8.17
C PRO A 307 -23.36 19.19 7.11
N ALA A 308 -24.05 19.16 5.98
CA ALA A 308 -23.76 18.26 4.85
C ALA A 308 -22.31 18.39 4.35
N GLU A 309 -21.74 19.60 4.38
CA GLU A 309 -20.34 19.86 4.02
C GLU A 309 -19.31 19.12 4.88
N VAL A 310 -19.71 18.59 6.04
CA VAL A 310 -18.87 17.78 6.94
C VAL A 310 -19.28 16.31 6.87
N CYS A 311 -20.58 16.01 6.94
CA CYS A 311 -21.09 14.65 7.04
C CYS A 311 -21.10 13.88 5.72
N ASP A 312 -21.31 14.59 4.60
CA ASP A 312 -21.52 13.99 3.28
C ASP A 312 -20.27 14.18 2.39
N GLN A 313 -19.10 14.31 3.01
CA GLN A 313 -17.84 14.45 2.28
C GLN A 313 -17.47 13.16 1.55
N VAL A 314 -17.14 13.31 0.26
CA VAL A 314 -16.48 12.28 -0.53
C VAL A 314 -14.96 12.32 -0.36
N THR A 315 -14.27 11.27 -0.82
CA THR A 315 -12.80 11.16 -0.83
C THR A 315 -12.14 12.23 -1.70
N GLU A 316 -10.89 12.59 -1.41
CA GLU A 316 -10.16 13.53 -2.26
C GLU A 316 -9.87 12.92 -3.64
N THR A 317 -9.63 11.60 -3.70
CA THR A 317 -9.52 10.85 -4.96
C THR A 317 -10.74 11.08 -5.86
N LEU A 318 -11.96 10.89 -5.35
CA LEU A 318 -13.17 11.05 -6.16
C LEU A 318 -13.38 12.50 -6.62
N LYS A 319 -13.03 13.48 -5.77
CA LYS A 319 -13.07 14.91 -6.17
C LYS A 319 -12.10 15.20 -7.31
N LEU A 320 -10.88 14.71 -7.21
CA LEU A 320 -9.83 14.98 -8.20
C LEU A 320 -10.12 14.28 -9.53
N GLU A 321 -10.60 13.04 -9.51
CA GLU A 321 -10.99 12.30 -10.73
C GLU A 321 -12.12 12.99 -11.53
N HIS A 322 -12.99 13.72 -10.84
CA HIS A 322 -14.14 14.43 -11.43
C HIS A 322 -13.97 15.96 -11.49
N SER A 323 -12.79 16.48 -11.18
CA SER A 323 -12.40 17.88 -11.41
C SER A 323 -12.01 18.13 -12.86
#